data_AF-A0A533WVR1-F1
#
_entry.id   AF-A0A533WVR1-F1
#
_cell.length_a   1.000
_cell.length_b   1.000
_cell.length_c   1.000
_cell.angle_alpha   90.00
_cell.angle_beta   90.00
_cell.angle_gamma   90.00
#
_symmetry.space_group_name_H-M   'P 1'
#
loop_
_entity.id
_entity.type
_entity.pdbx_description
1 polymer ?
#
loop_
_entity_poly.entity_id
_entity_poly.type
_entity_poly.pdbx_seq_one_letter_code
_entity_poly.pdbx_strand_id
1 'polypeptide(L)'
;YSQYFNTAEFDSIYYEKFYAKMGVATFQGMVNSTPDNFQFSVKVPETITREKKVGADAMPLFNEFLDRISPLRRANKLGAILFQMSPNFTVDDFTNAESFLDKLPRGYDYALEFRHASWQTEGAPELLRHYNIASVITDSADPQLRFLAEPIVTADHVLIRFHGRNKGFWYNYLYSKKELEPWVKKVEEIKKQTNTLRIYFNNHYGGKAVLNALQFKEMAVALNDKEKEALARIEAYLTGKTGLQQWLK
;
A
#
# COMPACT_ATOMS: atom_id res chain seq x y z
N TYR A 1 -3.68 -9.29 14.12
CA TYR A 1 -3.00 -8.94 12.85
C TYR A 1 -1.49 -8.85 13.03
N SER A 2 -0.99 -7.97 13.89
CA SER A 2 0.46 -7.72 14.14
C SER A 2 1.26 -8.91 14.69
N GLN A 3 0.61 -10.02 15.01
CA GLN A 3 1.26 -11.30 15.35
C GLN A 3 1.64 -12.14 14.11
N TYR A 4 1.09 -11.82 12.93
CA TYR A 4 1.26 -12.58 11.68
C TYR A 4 1.88 -11.75 10.55
N PHE A 5 1.78 -10.42 10.62
CA PHE A 5 2.37 -9.51 9.66
C PHE A 5 3.15 -8.45 10.41
N ASN A 6 4.23 -7.95 9.80
CA ASN A 6 5.07 -6.88 10.32
C ASN A 6 4.68 -5.51 9.76
N THR A 7 3.66 -5.43 8.91
CA THR A 7 3.18 -4.15 8.40
C THR A 7 1.72 -4.19 7.99
N ALA A 8 1.04 -3.05 8.05
CA ALA A 8 -0.28 -2.83 7.47
C ALA A 8 -0.31 -1.50 6.70
N GLU A 9 -1.11 -1.47 5.63
CA GLU A 9 -1.57 -0.23 5.01
C GLU A 9 -2.81 0.27 5.76
N PHE A 10 -2.79 1.52 6.21
CA PHE A 10 -3.85 2.13 6.99
C PHE A 10 -4.61 3.17 6.16
N ASP A 11 -5.67 2.69 5.51
CA ASP A 11 -6.50 3.48 4.59
C ASP A 11 -7.67 4.20 5.28
N SER A 12 -7.98 3.90 6.55
CA SER A 12 -9.12 4.52 7.23
C SER A 12 -9.00 6.04 7.36
N ILE A 13 -7.77 6.55 7.44
CA ILE A 13 -7.44 7.99 7.52
C ILE A 13 -7.52 8.72 6.18
N TYR A 14 -7.76 8.01 5.07
CA TYR A 14 -8.04 8.64 3.80
C TYR A 14 -9.39 9.37 3.82
N TYR A 15 -10.40 8.81 4.49
CA TYR A 15 -11.75 9.39 4.50
C TYR A 15 -11.89 10.45 5.60
N GLU A 16 -12.30 11.66 5.23
CA GLU A 16 -12.32 12.82 6.15
C GLU A 16 -13.20 12.56 7.38
N LYS A 17 -14.34 11.87 7.20
CA LYS A 17 -15.26 11.49 8.30
C LYS A 17 -14.62 10.69 9.43
N PHE A 18 -13.56 9.93 9.12
CA PHE A 18 -12.80 9.15 10.09
C PHE A 18 -11.56 9.93 10.53
N TYR A 19 -10.84 10.52 9.58
CA TYR A 19 -9.62 11.30 9.86
C TYR A 19 -9.86 12.45 10.83
N ALA A 20 -10.96 13.19 10.70
CA ALA A 20 -11.34 14.27 11.60
C ALA A 20 -11.49 13.83 13.08
N LYS A 21 -11.69 12.53 13.33
CA LYS A 21 -11.82 11.94 14.67
C LYS A 21 -10.53 11.31 15.18
N MET A 22 -9.48 11.28 14.36
CA MET A 22 -8.19 10.65 14.69
C MET A 22 -7.16 11.73 15.00
N GLY A 23 -6.87 11.91 16.28
CA GLY A 23 -5.80 12.77 16.78
C GLY A 23 -4.52 12.02 17.10
N VAL A 24 -3.52 12.74 17.63
CA VAL A 24 -2.24 12.18 18.08
C VAL A 24 -2.42 10.97 19.01
N ALA A 25 -3.42 11.01 19.91
CA ALA A 25 -3.70 9.92 20.84
C ALA A 25 -4.08 8.60 20.14
N THR A 26 -4.76 8.67 18.98
CA THR A 26 -5.10 7.48 18.19
C THR A 26 -3.83 6.78 17.70
N PHE A 27 -2.90 7.55 17.14
CA PHE A 27 -1.63 7.01 16.63
C PHE A 27 -0.73 6.54 17.77
N GLN A 28 -0.74 7.20 18.93
CA GLN A 28 -0.06 6.70 20.12
C GLN A 28 -0.65 5.36 20.59
N GLY A 29 -1.98 5.21 20.58
CA GLY A 29 -2.65 3.95 20.87
C GLY A 29 -2.22 2.82 19.92
N MET A 30 -2.06 3.14 18.62
CA MET A 30 -1.54 2.20 17.63
C MET A 30 -0.10 1.78 17.93
N VAL A 31 0.78 2.72 18.29
CA VAL A 31 2.16 2.43 18.71
C VAL A 31 2.17 1.45 19.88
N ASN A 32 1.33 1.69 20.89
CA ASN A 32 1.28 0.90 22.11
C ASN A 32 0.68 -0.51 21.89
N SER A 33 -0.09 -0.70 20.82
CA SER A 33 -0.83 -1.95 20.54
C SER A 33 -0.14 -2.88 19.56
N THR A 34 1.06 -2.55 19.07
CA THR A 34 1.82 -3.37 18.10
C THR A 34 3.25 -3.62 18.55
N PRO A 35 3.90 -4.70 18.07
CA PRO A 35 5.32 -4.95 18.31
C PRO A 35 6.23 -3.85 17.74
N ASP A 36 7.47 -3.78 18.22
CA ASP A 36 8.43 -2.74 17.82
C ASP A 36 8.80 -2.77 16.34
N ASN A 37 8.83 -3.95 15.73
CA ASN A 37 9.12 -4.14 14.31
C ASN A 37 7.89 -4.00 13.39
N PHE A 38 6.76 -3.51 13.90
CA PHE A 38 5.55 -3.34 13.11
C PHE A 38 5.45 -1.93 12.51
N GLN A 39 5.32 -1.82 11.19
CA GLN A 39 5.17 -0.54 10.50
C GLN A 39 3.77 -0.32 9.92
N PHE A 40 3.26 0.89 10.03
CA PHE A 40 2.05 1.36 9.37
C PHE A 40 2.40 2.23 8.17
N SER A 41 2.11 1.77 6.95
CA SER A 41 2.03 2.69 5.82
C SER A 41 0.69 3.40 5.86
N VAL A 42 0.68 4.71 5.70
CA VAL A 42 -0.49 5.56 5.92
C VAL A 42 -0.88 6.26 4.63
N LYS A 43 -2.17 6.23 4.31
CA LYS A 43 -2.67 6.94 3.13
C LYS A 43 -3.08 8.35 3.51
N VAL A 44 -2.61 9.34 2.74
CA VAL A 44 -2.95 10.74 3.03
C VAL A 44 -4.46 10.99 2.88
N PRO A 45 -5.05 11.91 3.67
CA PRO A 45 -6.44 12.29 3.56
C PRO A 45 -6.85 12.70 2.13
N GLU A 46 -8.09 12.36 1.75
CA GLU A 46 -8.61 12.59 0.41
C GLU A 46 -8.68 14.07 0.03
N THR A 47 -8.82 14.96 1.01
CA THR A 47 -8.76 16.40 0.76
C THR A 47 -7.42 16.79 0.14
N ILE A 48 -6.30 16.14 0.50
CA ILE A 48 -4.97 16.43 -0.06
C ILE A 48 -4.84 15.94 -1.51
N THR A 49 -5.25 14.70 -1.80
CA THR A 49 -5.00 14.05 -3.11
C THR A 49 -6.14 14.19 -4.12
N ARG A 50 -7.38 14.29 -3.65
CA ARG A 50 -8.58 14.36 -4.51
C ARG A 50 -9.08 15.79 -4.65
N GLU A 51 -9.29 16.51 -3.54
CA GLU A 51 -9.88 17.86 -3.59
C GLU A 51 -8.84 18.90 -3.97
N LYS A 52 -7.70 18.94 -3.26
CA LYS A 52 -6.61 19.87 -3.51
C LYS A 52 -5.67 19.41 -4.63
N LYS A 53 -5.71 18.13 -5.01
CA LYS A 53 -4.87 17.53 -6.06
C LYS A 53 -3.39 17.88 -5.89
N VAL A 54 -2.87 17.79 -4.66
CA VAL A 54 -1.50 18.20 -4.31
C VAL A 54 -1.15 19.62 -4.79
N GLY A 55 -2.12 20.52 -4.81
CA GLY A 55 -1.93 21.94 -5.12
C GLY A 55 -1.24 22.71 -3.99
N ALA A 56 -1.01 24.00 -4.21
CA ALA A 56 -0.29 24.86 -3.26
C ALA A 56 -0.97 24.93 -1.87
N ASP A 57 -2.29 24.83 -1.81
CA ASP A 57 -3.08 24.86 -0.59
C ASP A 57 -3.17 23.49 0.14
N ALA A 58 -2.60 22.43 -0.45
CA ALA A 58 -2.54 21.11 0.17
C ALA A 58 -1.43 21.01 1.25
N MET A 59 -0.36 21.81 1.13
CA MET A 59 0.82 21.69 2.01
C MET A 59 0.52 21.99 3.49
N PRO A 60 -0.27 23.02 3.87
CA PRO A 60 -0.65 23.22 5.28
C PRO A 60 -1.41 22.02 5.87
N LEU A 61 -2.35 21.44 5.09
CA LEU A 61 -3.11 20.24 5.49
C LEU A 61 -2.19 19.03 5.64
N PHE A 62 -1.21 18.91 4.76
CA PHE A 62 -0.22 17.84 4.83
C PHE A 62 0.69 17.96 6.05
N ASN A 63 1.13 19.17 6.41
CA ASN A 63 1.92 19.38 7.63
C ASN A 63 1.11 19.03 8.89
N GLU A 64 -0.17 19.43 8.95
CA GLU A 64 -1.06 19.03 10.04
C GLU A 64 -1.20 17.49 10.11
N PHE A 65 -1.34 16.84 8.96
CA PHE A 65 -1.36 15.39 8.87
C PHE A 65 -0.08 14.75 9.43
N LEU A 66 1.10 15.27 9.07
CA LEU A 66 2.38 14.79 9.62
C LEU A 66 2.45 14.94 11.14
N ASP A 67 1.96 16.06 11.68
CA ASP A 67 1.93 16.29 13.13
C ASP A 67 1.05 15.26 13.84
N ARG A 68 -0.13 14.95 13.28
CA ARG A 68 -1.04 13.94 13.84
C ARG A 68 -0.41 12.54 13.85
N ILE A 69 0.23 12.12 12.75
CA ILE A 69 0.86 10.79 12.65
C ILE A 69 2.24 10.70 13.32
N SER A 70 2.76 11.81 13.83
CA SER A 70 4.11 11.89 14.40
C SER A 70 4.47 10.85 15.47
N PRO A 71 3.54 10.30 16.29
CA PRO A 71 3.86 9.17 17.18
C PRO A 71 4.42 7.95 16.45
N LEU A 72 3.87 7.63 15.26
CA LEU A 72 4.35 6.51 14.45
C LEU A 72 5.81 6.73 14.04
N ARG A 73 6.15 7.95 13.59
CA ARG A 73 7.52 8.31 13.19
C ARG A 73 8.48 8.21 14.37
N ARG A 74 8.14 8.82 15.52
CA ARG A 74 9.00 8.83 16.72
C ARG A 74 9.29 7.41 17.23
N ALA A 75 8.32 6.50 17.08
CA ALA A 75 8.47 5.10 17.48
C ALA A 75 9.10 4.20 16.40
N ASN A 76 9.55 4.75 15.26
CA ASN A 76 10.04 3.99 14.10
C ASN A 76 9.02 2.99 13.51
N LYS A 77 7.72 3.27 13.70
CA LYS A 77 6.57 2.48 13.23
C LYS A 77 5.85 3.11 12.04
N LEU A 78 6.37 4.21 11.50
CA LEU A 78 5.86 4.80 10.25
C LEU A 78 6.53 4.10 9.06
N GLY A 79 5.71 3.48 8.22
CA GLY A 79 6.10 2.95 6.91
C GLY A 79 6.06 4.03 5.84
N ALA A 80 5.49 3.69 4.67
CA ALA A 80 5.33 4.65 3.58
C ALA A 80 4.14 5.60 3.82
N ILE A 81 4.27 6.86 3.42
CA ILE A 81 3.16 7.81 3.29
C ILE A 81 2.69 7.76 1.83
N LEU A 82 1.50 7.22 1.62
CA LEU A 82 0.93 6.92 0.31
C LEU A 82 0.05 8.07 -0.21
N PHE A 83 0.49 8.69 -1.29
CA PHE A 83 -0.28 9.59 -2.15
C PHE A 83 -0.94 8.81 -3.28
N GLN A 84 -2.08 8.21 -3.00
CA GLN A 84 -2.90 7.63 -4.07
C GLN A 84 -3.73 8.72 -4.73
N MET A 85 -3.40 9.06 -5.97
CA MET A 85 -4.05 10.14 -6.71
C MET A 85 -5.45 9.72 -7.20
N SER A 86 -6.29 10.69 -7.54
CA SER A 86 -7.59 10.41 -8.17
C SER A 86 -7.43 10.11 -9.67
N PRO A 87 -8.38 9.41 -10.33
CA PRO A 87 -8.34 9.20 -11.77
C PRO A 87 -8.37 10.50 -12.60
N ASN A 88 -8.85 11.60 -12.03
CA ASN A 88 -8.89 12.91 -12.69
C ASN A 88 -7.57 13.69 -12.53
N PHE A 89 -6.57 13.12 -11.85
CA PHE A 89 -5.23 13.68 -11.77
C PHE A 89 -4.43 13.19 -12.97
N THR A 90 -4.26 14.05 -13.97
CA THR A 90 -3.64 13.73 -15.27
C THR A 90 -2.27 14.38 -15.36
N VAL A 91 -1.49 14.05 -16.39
CA VAL A 91 -0.19 14.70 -16.67
C VAL A 91 -0.28 16.23 -16.79
N ASP A 92 -1.46 16.80 -17.04
CA ASP A 92 -1.66 18.25 -17.04
C ASP A 92 -1.46 18.87 -15.64
N ASP A 93 -1.57 18.05 -14.58
CA ASP A 93 -1.28 18.43 -13.20
C ASP A 93 0.23 18.34 -12.85
N PHE A 94 1.14 18.06 -13.82
CA PHE A 94 2.57 17.86 -13.58
C PHE A 94 3.22 19.00 -12.78
N THR A 95 2.99 20.25 -13.15
CA THR A 95 3.58 21.41 -12.46
C THR A 95 3.12 21.50 -11.00
N ASN A 96 1.87 21.15 -10.72
CA ASN A 96 1.36 21.11 -9.34
C ASN A 96 2.02 19.97 -8.56
N ALA A 97 2.14 18.78 -9.19
CA ALA A 97 2.82 17.64 -8.61
C ALA A 97 4.25 18.02 -8.23
N GLU A 98 5.06 18.49 -9.18
CA GLU A 98 6.46 18.85 -8.96
C GLU A 98 6.61 19.90 -7.85
N SER A 99 5.84 21.00 -7.88
CA SER A 99 5.90 22.05 -6.87
C SER A 99 5.55 21.57 -5.46
N PHE A 100 4.66 20.59 -5.33
CA PHE A 100 4.31 19.99 -4.06
C PHE A 100 5.38 19.00 -3.58
N LEU A 101 5.87 18.14 -4.48
CA LEU A 101 6.90 17.14 -4.19
C LEU A 101 8.22 17.80 -3.77
N ASP A 102 8.62 18.92 -4.39
CA ASP A 102 9.79 19.72 -4.01
C ASP A 102 9.73 20.24 -2.57
N LYS A 103 8.52 20.55 -2.11
CA LYS A 103 8.28 21.10 -0.77
C LYS A 103 8.05 20.04 0.30
N LEU A 104 8.06 18.76 -0.04
CA LEU A 104 7.85 17.70 0.93
C LEU A 104 8.95 17.71 2.00
N PRO A 105 8.58 17.62 3.30
CA PRO A 105 9.56 17.44 4.37
C PRO A 105 10.42 16.20 4.16
N ARG A 106 11.72 16.30 4.42
CA ARG A 106 12.65 15.19 4.24
C ARG A 106 12.56 14.15 5.36
N GLY A 107 13.10 12.96 5.08
CA GLY A 107 13.25 11.87 6.06
C GLY A 107 11.96 11.07 6.28
N TYR A 108 11.13 10.97 5.23
CA TYR A 108 9.95 10.13 5.16
C TYR A 108 10.02 9.27 3.90
N ASP A 109 9.48 8.07 3.97
CA ASP A 109 9.27 7.21 2.80
C ASP A 109 7.97 7.62 2.11
N TYR A 110 8.06 8.38 1.03
CA TYR A 110 6.88 8.77 0.25
C TYR A 110 6.64 7.82 -0.91
N ALA A 111 5.38 7.48 -1.14
CA ALA A 111 4.97 6.69 -2.30
C ALA A 111 3.82 7.37 -3.04
N LEU A 112 3.90 7.46 -4.36
CA LEU A 112 2.88 8.08 -5.20
C LEU A 112 2.30 7.06 -6.17
N GLU A 113 0.98 6.94 -6.16
CA GLU A 113 0.25 6.00 -7.02
C GLU A 113 -0.63 6.77 -8.01
N PHE A 114 -0.17 6.83 -9.25
CA PHE A 114 -0.95 7.40 -10.35
C PHE A 114 -2.18 6.55 -10.63
N ARG A 115 -3.26 7.20 -11.07
CA ARG A 115 -4.54 6.55 -11.39
C ARG A 115 -5.02 6.80 -12.84
N HIS A 116 -4.15 7.33 -13.69
CA HIS A 116 -4.49 7.69 -15.06
C HIS A 116 -3.34 7.37 -16.02
N ALA A 117 -3.65 6.80 -17.18
CA ALA A 117 -2.66 6.34 -18.15
C ALA A 117 -1.83 7.47 -18.78
N SER A 118 -2.28 8.73 -18.71
CA SER A 118 -1.48 9.86 -19.22
C SER A 118 -0.17 10.08 -18.46
N TRP A 119 0.00 9.45 -17.29
CA TRP A 119 1.27 9.43 -16.54
C TRP A 119 2.27 8.38 -17.04
N GLN A 120 1.91 7.57 -18.04
CA GLN A 120 2.85 6.67 -18.70
C GLN A 120 3.78 7.46 -19.64
N THR A 121 4.69 8.21 -19.03
CA THR A 121 5.70 9.04 -19.71
C THR A 121 7.08 8.75 -19.13
N GLU A 122 8.13 9.17 -19.81
CA GLU A 122 9.51 9.07 -19.28
C GLU A 122 9.74 10.05 -18.12
N GLY A 123 9.09 11.22 -18.15
CA GLY A 123 9.26 12.25 -17.12
C GLY A 123 8.66 11.91 -15.76
N ALA A 124 7.58 11.14 -15.70
CA ALA A 124 6.95 10.75 -14.43
C ALA A 124 7.89 9.96 -13.49
N PRO A 125 8.54 8.85 -13.92
CA PRO A 125 9.49 8.15 -13.07
C PRO A 125 10.79 8.94 -12.80
N GLU A 126 11.19 9.84 -13.69
CA GLU A 126 12.34 10.73 -13.45
C GLU A 126 12.06 11.76 -12.37
N LEU A 127 10.88 12.39 -12.40
CA LEU A 127 10.39 13.28 -11.35
C LEU A 127 10.41 12.59 -9.98
N LEU A 128 9.86 11.36 -9.91
CA LEU A 128 9.82 10.59 -8.67
C LEU A 128 11.23 10.19 -8.20
N ARG A 129 12.15 9.83 -9.12
CA ARG A 129 13.56 9.59 -8.81
C ARG A 129 14.25 10.80 -8.22
N HIS A 130 14.03 11.97 -8.82
CA HIS A 130 14.65 13.20 -8.37
C HIS A 130 14.35 13.51 -6.89
N TYR A 131 13.12 13.27 -6.47
CA TYR A 131 12.66 13.54 -5.09
C TYR A 131 12.70 12.31 -4.16
N ASN A 132 13.26 11.18 -4.60
CA ASN A 132 13.30 9.91 -3.84
C ASN A 132 11.91 9.43 -3.38
N ILE A 133 10.94 9.44 -4.30
CA ILE A 133 9.55 9.03 -4.06
C ILE A 133 9.29 7.72 -4.78
N ALA A 134 8.73 6.72 -4.09
CA ALA A 134 8.42 5.44 -4.68
C ALA A 134 7.21 5.56 -5.62
N SER A 135 7.41 5.24 -6.90
CA SER A 135 6.30 4.96 -7.82
C SER A 135 5.65 3.67 -7.35
N VAL A 136 4.36 3.74 -7.01
CA VAL A 136 3.65 2.56 -6.53
C VAL A 136 3.44 1.59 -7.68
N ILE A 137 3.96 0.37 -7.50
CA ILE A 137 3.80 -0.74 -8.44
C ILE A 137 2.47 -1.42 -8.13
N THR A 138 1.67 -1.73 -9.14
CA THR A 138 0.32 -2.29 -8.93
C THR A 138 0.03 -3.51 -9.78
N ASP A 139 -0.72 -4.46 -9.22
CA ASP A 139 -1.46 -5.46 -10.01
C ASP A 139 -2.95 -5.10 -9.96
N SER A 140 -3.55 -4.78 -11.11
CA SER A 140 -4.94 -4.33 -11.19
C SER A 140 -5.63 -4.77 -12.47
N ALA A 141 -6.96 -4.94 -12.40
CA ALA A 141 -7.82 -5.11 -13.56
C ALA A 141 -8.00 -3.80 -14.38
N ASP A 142 -7.71 -2.66 -13.76
CA ASP A 142 -7.95 -1.34 -14.32
C ASP A 142 -6.97 -1.06 -15.48
N PRO A 143 -7.46 -0.84 -16.72
CA PRO A 143 -6.60 -0.54 -17.85
C PRO A 143 -5.76 0.72 -17.64
N GLN A 144 -6.23 1.69 -16.84
CA GLN A 144 -5.50 2.92 -16.54
C GLN A 144 -4.23 2.67 -15.74
N LEU A 145 -4.09 1.51 -15.08
CA LEU A 145 -2.98 1.20 -14.17
C LEU A 145 -2.00 0.18 -14.74
N ARG A 146 -2.23 -0.33 -15.96
CA ARG A 146 -1.41 -1.40 -16.55
C ARG A 146 0.07 -1.04 -16.61
N PHE A 147 0.40 0.23 -16.84
CA PHE A 147 1.77 0.70 -16.91
C PHE A 147 2.51 0.59 -15.56
N LEU A 148 1.78 0.58 -14.44
CA LEU A 148 2.33 0.40 -13.09
C LEU A 148 2.58 -1.07 -12.75
N ALA A 149 2.23 -2.03 -13.61
CA ALA A 149 2.51 -3.45 -13.38
C ALA A 149 3.96 -3.81 -13.66
N GLU A 150 4.68 -2.99 -14.45
CA GLU A 150 6.11 -3.16 -14.68
C GLU A 150 6.91 -2.40 -13.62
N PRO A 151 7.74 -3.09 -12.81
CA PRO A 151 8.49 -2.46 -11.74
C PRO A 151 9.46 -1.39 -12.24
N ILE A 152 9.29 -0.16 -11.76
CA ILE A 152 10.29 0.90 -11.88
C ILE A 152 10.66 1.35 -10.48
N VAL A 153 11.90 1.11 -10.08
CA VAL A 153 12.42 1.58 -8.79
C VAL A 153 12.79 3.06 -8.92
N THR A 154 12.10 3.91 -8.17
CA THR A 154 12.30 5.36 -8.20
C THR A 154 12.73 5.94 -6.85
N ALA A 155 12.91 5.09 -5.84
CA ALA A 155 13.32 5.51 -4.52
C ALA A 155 14.14 4.42 -3.83
N ASP A 156 14.75 4.77 -2.70
CA ASP A 156 15.49 3.83 -1.84
C ASP A 156 14.58 2.80 -1.16
N HIS A 157 13.26 2.92 -1.34
CA HIS A 157 12.23 1.99 -0.91
C HIS A 157 11.23 1.72 -2.04
N VAL A 158 10.51 0.59 -1.94
CA VAL A 158 9.49 0.20 -2.93
C VAL A 158 8.19 -0.19 -2.24
N LEU A 159 7.07 0.19 -2.88
CA LEU A 159 5.72 -0.15 -2.47
C LEU A 159 4.97 -0.86 -3.59
N ILE A 160 4.49 -2.08 -3.33
CA ILE A 160 3.66 -2.87 -4.26
C ILE A 160 2.25 -3.01 -3.68
N ARG A 161 1.22 -2.76 -4.50
CA ARG A 161 -0.20 -2.95 -4.14
C ARG A 161 -0.91 -3.91 -5.09
N PHE A 162 -1.49 -4.98 -4.55
CA PHE A 162 -2.28 -5.95 -5.31
C PHE A 162 -3.77 -5.67 -5.15
N HIS A 163 -4.41 -5.13 -6.19
CA HIS A 163 -5.83 -4.73 -6.19
C HIS A 163 -6.77 -5.86 -6.61
N GLY A 164 -6.25 -6.90 -7.27
CA GLY A 164 -7.03 -7.95 -7.90
C GLY A 164 -7.30 -7.68 -9.38
N ARG A 165 -7.69 -8.73 -10.11
CA ARG A 165 -7.93 -8.69 -11.57
C ARG A 165 -9.41 -8.80 -11.94
N ASN A 166 -10.30 -8.62 -10.96
CA ASN A 166 -11.74 -8.63 -11.20
C ASN A 166 -12.20 -7.29 -11.77
N LYS A 167 -12.89 -7.32 -12.93
CA LYS A 167 -13.45 -6.11 -13.56
C LYS A 167 -14.82 -5.70 -12.99
N GLY A 168 -15.56 -6.63 -12.39
CA GLY A 168 -16.92 -6.39 -11.91
C GLY A 168 -16.96 -5.87 -10.47
N PHE A 169 -16.58 -6.74 -9.52
CA PHE A 169 -16.53 -6.38 -8.10
C PHE A 169 -15.10 -6.04 -7.73
N TRP A 170 -14.81 -4.73 -7.61
CA TRP A 170 -13.50 -4.25 -7.20
C TRP A 170 -13.06 -4.90 -5.89
N TYR A 171 -11.77 -5.23 -5.80
CA TYR A 171 -11.14 -5.89 -4.66
C TYR A 171 -11.67 -7.29 -4.30
N ASN A 172 -12.63 -7.82 -5.06
CA ASN A 172 -13.12 -9.18 -4.90
C ASN A 172 -12.41 -10.13 -5.85
N TYR A 173 -11.19 -10.49 -5.50
CA TYR A 173 -10.35 -11.40 -6.28
C TYR A 173 -9.55 -12.30 -5.36
N LEU A 174 -9.41 -13.58 -5.71
CA LEU A 174 -8.47 -14.48 -5.06
C LEU A 174 -7.43 -14.85 -6.11
N TYR A 175 -6.20 -14.40 -5.93
CA TYR A 175 -5.10 -14.79 -6.81
C TYR A 175 -4.82 -16.28 -6.66
N SER A 176 -4.60 -16.95 -7.77
CA SER A 176 -3.99 -18.28 -7.78
C SER A 176 -2.47 -18.17 -7.57
N LYS A 177 -1.82 -19.22 -7.05
CA LYS A 177 -0.34 -19.25 -6.92
C LYS A 177 0.34 -19.01 -8.28
N LYS A 178 -0.21 -19.57 -9.37
CA LYS A 178 0.27 -19.37 -10.74
C LYS A 178 0.27 -17.89 -11.18
N GLU A 179 -0.71 -17.12 -10.74
CA GLU A 179 -0.76 -15.67 -11.03
C GLU A 179 0.21 -14.85 -10.20
N LEU A 180 0.62 -15.38 -9.03
CA LEU A 180 1.60 -14.77 -8.14
C LEU A 180 3.05 -15.12 -8.54
N GLU A 181 3.30 -16.25 -9.20
CA GLU A 181 4.65 -16.67 -9.64
C GLU A 181 5.43 -15.59 -10.41
N PRO A 182 4.86 -14.87 -11.41
CA PRO A 182 5.58 -13.80 -12.09
C PRO A 182 5.98 -12.66 -11.14
N TRP A 183 5.17 -12.39 -10.11
CA TRP A 183 5.43 -11.36 -9.12
C TRP A 183 6.54 -11.75 -8.15
N VAL A 184 6.71 -13.03 -7.84
CA VAL A 184 7.86 -13.53 -7.06
C VAL A 184 9.17 -13.15 -7.76
N LYS A 185 9.27 -13.43 -9.07
CA LYS A 185 10.44 -13.06 -9.88
C LYS A 185 10.69 -11.55 -9.91
N LYS A 186 9.63 -10.76 -10.09
CA LYS A 186 9.70 -9.28 -10.02
C LYS A 186 10.25 -8.82 -8.66
N VAL A 187 9.79 -9.42 -7.57
CA VAL A 187 10.25 -9.11 -6.22
C VAL A 187 11.72 -9.49 -6.00
N GLU A 188 12.19 -10.61 -6.55
CA GLU A 188 13.60 -10.99 -6.48
C GLU A 188 14.51 -9.97 -7.16
N GLU A 189 14.10 -9.41 -8.30
CA GLU A 189 14.84 -8.34 -8.98
C GLU A 189 14.78 -7.00 -8.23
N ILE A 190 13.63 -6.66 -7.66
CA ILE A 190 13.46 -5.44 -6.85
C ILE A 190 14.35 -5.47 -5.60
N LYS A 191 14.45 -6.63 -4.92
CA LYS A 191 15.28 -6.82 -3.73
C LYS A 191 16.77 -6.57 -3.96
N LYS A 192 17.24 -6.60 -5.22
CA LYS A 192 18.63 -6.27 -5.58
C LYS A 192 18.88 -4.76 -5.61
N GLN A 193 17.82 -3.94 -5.67
CA GLN A 193 17.88 -2.49 -5.86
C GLN A 193 17.50 -1.70 -4.62
N THR A 194 16.80 -2.31 -3.65
CA THR A 194 16.36 -1.65 -2.42
C THR A 194 16.41 -2.59 -1.23
N ASN A 195 16.70 -2.02 -0.05
CA ASN A 195 16.65 -2.73 1.23
C ASN A 195 15.24 -2.71 1.87
N THR A 196 14.33 -1.88 1.35
CA THR A 196 13.01 -1.65 1.95
C THR A 196 11.92 -1.91 0.93
N LEU A 197 11.27 -3.08 1.03
CA LEU A 197 10.16 -3.47 0.17
C LEU A 197 8.89 -3.71 1.00
N ARG A 198 7.84 -2.95 0.71
CA ARG A 198 6.52 -3.09 1.32
C ARG A 198 5.53 -3.62 0.30
N ILE A 199 4.75 -4.63 0.67
CA ILE A 199 3.81 -5.30 -0.22
C ILE A 199 2.46 -5.39 0.49
N TYR A 200 1.41 -4.85 -0.13
CA TYR A 200 0.05 -4.88 0.40
C TYR A 200 -0.92 -5.54 -0.57
N PHE A 201 -1.71 -6.47 -0.02
CA PHE A 201 -2.83 -7.08 -0.72
C PHE A 201 -4.11 -6.33 -0.36
N ASN A 202 -4.70 -5.66 -1.34
CA ASN A 202 -5.91 -4.85 -1.20
C ASN A 202 -7.15 -5.57 -1.76
N ASN A 203 -7.03 -6.82 -2.21
CA ASN A 203 -8.14 -7.69 -2.62
C ASN A 203 -8.92 -8.26 -1.39
N HIS A 204 -9.40 -7.37 -0.53
CA HIS A 204 -9.80 -7.68 0.84
C HIS A 204 -11.16 -8.40 0.99
N TYR A 205 -11.98 -8.49 -0.07
CA TYR A 205 -13.32 -9.08 0.04
C TYR A 205 -13.27 -10.53 0.54
N GLY A 206 -14.02 -10.85 1.60
CA GLY A 206 -14.06 -12.19 2.18
C GLY A 206 -12.73 -12.67 2.77
N GLY A 207 -11.81 -11.77 3.13
CA GLY A 207 -10.52 -12.12 3.74
C GLY A 207 -9.47 -12.68 2.76
N LYS A 208 -9.74 -12.64 1.45
CA LYS A 208 -8.86 -13.19 0.40
C LYS A 208 -7.45 -12.59 0.41
N ALA A 209 -7.33 -11.30 0.72
CA ALA A 209 -6.04 -10.62 0.87
C ALA A 209 -5.12 -11.29 1.91
N VAL A 210 -5.66 -11.78 3.04
CA VAL A 210 -4.84 -12.44 4.08
C VAL A 210 -4.27 -13.75 3.55
N LEU A 211 -5.08 -14.55 2.86
CA LEU A 211 -4.63 -15.80 2.24
C LEU A 211 -3.55 -15.52 1.19
N ASN A 212 -3.80 -14.60 0.26
CA ASN A 212 -2.82 -14.31 -0.78
C ASN A 212 -1.54 -13.68 -0.22
N ALA A 213 -1.61 -12.86 0.84
CA ALA A 213 -0.42 -12.34 1.50
C ALA A 213 0.44 -13.45 2.11
N LEU A 214 -0.17 -14.45 2.77
CA LEU A 214 0.56 -15.61 3.31
C LEU A 214 1.12 -16.50 2.21
N GLN A 215 0.35 -16.80 1.17
CA GLN A 215 0.82 -17.58 0.01
C GLN A 215 1.97 -16.86 -0.70
N PHE A 216 1.87 -15.54 -0.89
CA PHE A 216 2.93 -14.78 -1.51
C PHE A 216 4.19 -14.75 -0.65
N LYS A 217 4.04 -14.58 0.68
CA LYS A 217 5.16 -14.60 1.61
C LYS A 217 5.84 -15.98 1.66
N GLU A 218 5.08 -17.07 1.58
CA GLU A 218 5.59 -18.45 1.42
C GLU A 218 6.46 -18.58 0.17
N MET A 219 6.01 -18.02 -0.96
CA MET A 219 6.68 -18.14 -2.25
C MET A 219 7.89 -17.21 -2.40
N ALA A 220 7.83 -15.98 -1.88
CA ALA A 220 8.82 -14.92 -2.14
C ALA A 220 9.78 -14.65 -0.97
N VAL A 221 9.52 -15.18 0.22
CA VAL A 221 10.32 -14.96 1.42
C VAL A 221 10.46 -16.28 2.20
N ALA A 222 9.71 -16.42 3.29
CA ALA A 222 9.59 -17.60 4.14
C ALA A 222 8.49 -17.30 5.18
N LEU A 223 7.74 -18.32 5.57
CA LEU A 223 6.79 -18.24 6.68
C LEU A 223 7.44 -18.68 7.99
N ASN A 224 7.10 -18.02 9.10
CA ASN A 224 7.33 -18.58 10.42
C ASN A 224 6.25 -19.62 10.78
N ASP A 225 6.43 -20.33 11.89
CA ASP A 225 5.52 -21.44 12.25
C ASP A 225 4.08 -21.00 12.50
N LYS A 226 3.87 -19.82 13.12
CA LYS A 226 2.53 -19.25 13.31
C LYS A 226 1.85 -18.92 11.98
N GLU A 227 2.60 -18.41 11.02
CA GLU A 227 2.10 -18.09 9.69
C GLU A 227 1.80 -19.34 8.87
N LYS A 228 2.63 -20.40 8.97
CA LYS A 228 2.35 -21.71 8.37
C LYS A 228 1.07 -22.32 8.93
N GLU A 229 0.90 -22.31 10.25
CA GLU A 229 -0.31 -22.81 10.91
C GLU A 229 -1.56 -22.02 10.46
N ALA A 230 -1.45 -20.69 10.41
CA ALA A 230 -2.54 -19.84 9.94
C ALA A 230 -2.91 -20.12 8.48
N LEU A 231 -1.91 -20.26 7.60
CA LEU A 231 -2.13 -20.60 6.19
C LEU A 231 -2.83 -21.96 6.07
N ALA A 232 -2.33 -23.00 6.74
CA ALA A 232 -2.93 -24.33 6.75
C ALA A 232 -4.38 -24.31 7.24
N ARG A 233 -4.69 -23.54 8.29
CA ARG A 233 -6.06 -23.40 8.81
C ARG A 233 -7.00 -22.75 7.79
N ILE A 234 -6.54 -21.69 7.10
CA ILE A 234 -7.34 -21.01 6.08
C ILE A 234 -7.59 -21.93 4.88
N GLU A 235 -6.58 -22.65 4.42
CA GLU A 235 -6.70 -23.59 3.30
C GLU A 235 -7.61 -24.78 3.64
N ALA A 236 -7.54 -25.31 4.87
CA ALA A 236 -8.46 -26.34 5.35
C ALA A 236 -9.92 -25.86 5.39
N TYR A 237 -10.15 -24.60 5.79
CA TYR A 237 -11.47 -23.99 5.79
C TYR A 237 -12.05 -23.87 4.37
N LEU A 238 -11.25 -23.38 3.42
CA LEU A 238 -11.70 -23.20 2.03
C LEU A 238 -11.93 -24.52 1.29
N THR A 239 -11.18 -25.57 1.63
CA THR A 239 -11.33 -26.90 1.04
C THR A 239 -12.40 -27.77 1.71
N GLY A 240 -13.11 -27.23 2.71
CA GLY A 240 -14.17 -27.96 3.45
C GLY A 240 -13.65 -29.04 4.40
N LYS A 241 -12.33 -29.08 4.67
CA LYS A 241 -11.71 -30.06 5.57
C LYS A 241 -11.86 -29.71 7.06
N THR A 242 -12.34 -28.51 7.38
CA THR A 242 -12.79 -28.15 8.73
C THR A 242 -14.30 -28.35 8.81
N GLY A 243 -14.78 -29.13 9.78
CA GLY A 243 -16.17 -29.60 9.95
C GLY A 243 -17.30 -28.55 10.06
N LEU A 244 -17.09 -27.29 9.65
CA LEU A 244 -18.15 -26.27 9.54
C LEU A 244 -19.19 -26.59 8.45
N GLN A 245 -18.89 -27.45 7.47
CA GLN A 245 -19.90 -27.95 6.53
C GLN A 245 -20.95 -28.87 7.18
N GLN A 246 -20.73 -29.34 8.42
CA GLN A 246 -21.70 -30.16 9.16
C GLN A 246 -22.83 -29.34 9.80
N TRP A 247 -22.70 -28.01 9.88
CA TRP A 247 -23.66 -27.11 10.53
C TRP A 247 -24.49 -26.23 9.57
N LEU A 248 -24.28 -26.39 8.26
CA LEU A 248 -25.00 -25.63 7.22
C LEU A 248 -25.80 -26.54 6.26
N LYS A 249 -26.16 -27.74 6.71
CA LYS A 249 -27.31 -28.49 6.17
C LYS A 249 -28.50 -28.32 7.10
#